data_AF-A0A921SWM7-F1
#
_entry.id   AF-A0A921SWM7-F1
#
_cell.length_a   1.000
_cell.length_b   1.000
_cell.length_c   1.000
_cell.angle_alpha   90.00
_cell.angle_beta   90.00
_cell.angle_gamma   90.00
#
_symmetry.space_group_name_H-M   'P 1'
#
loop_
_entity.id
_entity.type
_entity.pdbx_description
1 polymer ?
#
loop_
_entity_poly.entity_id
_entity_poly.type
_entity_poly.pdbx_seq_one_letter_code
_entity_poly.pdbx_strand_id
1 'polypeptide(L)' 'EVLGLAERVGSLEVGKDADLVLWEGDPLDVRHRTLRVWQGGREVMHRDGSGEPVIAPR' A
#
# COMPACT_ATOMS: atom_id res chain seq x y z
N GLU A 1 -8.96 2.08 15.27
CA GLU A 1 -9.63 2.34 16.57
C GLU A 1 -10.13 1.09 17.29
N VAL A 2 -11.04 0.30 16.70
CA VAL A 2 -11.65 -0.88 17.37
C VAL A 2 -10.64 -1.89 17.92
N LEU A 3 -9.50 -2.06 17.23
CA LEU A 3 -8.42 -2.98 17.63
C LEU A 3 -7.32 -2.31 18.47
N GLY A 4 -7.48 -1.04 18.88
CA GLY A 4 -6.47 -0.31 19.65
C GLY A 4 -5.21 0.09 18.88
N LEU A 5 -5.19 -0.04 17.55
CA LEU A 5 -4.00 0.21 16.70
C LEU A 5 -3.97 1.59 16.01
N ALA A 6 -4.81 2.54 16.44
CA ALA A 6 -4.97 3.83 15.74
C ALA A 6 -3.67 4.67 15.70
N GLU A 7 -2.82 4.53 16.72
CA GLU A 7 -1.51 5.18 16.78
C GLU A 7 -0.49 4.60 15.80
N ARG A 8 -0.78 3.42 15.23
CA ARG A 8 0.14 2.70 14.35
C ARG A 8 -0.33 2.63 12.91
N VAL A 9 -1.61 2.40 12.67
CA VAL A 9 -2.15 2.14 11.32
C VAL A 9 -3.53 2.77 11.12
N GLY A 10 -3.94 2.87 9.85
CA GLY A 10 -5.30 3.26 9.46
C GLY A 10 -5.47 4.70 9.00
N SER A 11 -4.41 5.52 9.02
CA SER A 11 -4.37 6.82 8.35
C SER A 11 -2.94 7.19 7.95
N LEU A 12 -2.82 8.15 7.02
CA LEU A 12 -1.54 8.67 6.56
C LEU A 12 -1.13 9.87 7.43
N GLU A 13 -0.42 9.60 8.51
CA GLU A 13 0.04 10.59 9.48
C GLU A 13 1.50 10.31 9.89
N VAL A 14 2.25 11.35 10.22
CA VAL A 14 3.63 11.22 10.70
C VAL A 14 3.65 10.45 12.01
N GLY A 15 4.60 9.52 12.15
CA GLY A 15 4.78 8.68 13.34
C GLY A 15 4.08 7.32 13.27
N LYS A 16 3.25 7.09 12.24
CA LYS A 16 2.59 5.79 11.99
C LYS A 16 3.47 4.85 11.16
N ASP A 17 3.10 3.58 11.16
CA ASP A 17 3.74 2.55 10.35
C ASP A 17 3.59 2.93 8.87
N ALA A 18 4.68 2.81 8.10
CA ALA A 18 4.71 3.17 6.67
C ALA A 18 4.09 2.05 5.81
N ASP A 19 2.84 1.72 6.09
CA ASP A 19 2.00 0.78 5.36
C ASP A 19 1.17 1.56 4.34
N LEU A 20 1.61 1.54 3.09
CA LEU A 20 1.11 2.44 2.05
C LEU A 20 0.74 1.68 0.78
N VAL A 21 -0.24 2.21 0.06
CA VAL A 21 -0.66 1.69 -1.25
C VAL A 21 -0.74 2.84 -2.23
N LEU A 22 -0.02 2.72 -3.35
CA LEU A 22 -0.13 3.65 -4.47
C LEU A 22 -1.09 3.07 -5.52
N TRP A 23 -2.06 3.87 -5.93
CA TRP A 23 -3.07 3.52 -6.94
C TRP A 23 -2.87 4.34 -8.22
N GLU A 24 -3.29 3.78 -9.35
CA GLU A 24 -3.31 4.47 -10.66
C GLU A 24 -4.33 5.61 -10.72
N GLY A 25 -5.34 5.58 -9.83
CA GLY A 25 -6.38 6.58 -9.71
C GLY A 25 -7.22 6.35 -8.46
N ASP A 26 -8.53 6.58 -8.52
CA ASP A 26 -9.44 6.36 -7.40
C ASP A 26 -9.42 4.89 -6.94
N PRO A 27 -9.04 4.58 -5.69
CA PRO A 27 -9.05 3.22 -5.14
C PRO A 27 -10.43 2.55 -5.13
N LEU A 28 -11.51 3.32 -5.20
CA LEU A 28 -12.89 2.81 -5.23
C LEU A 28 -13.38 2.52 -6.65
N ASP A 29 -12.62 2.91 -7.69
CA ASP A 29 -12.89 2.51 -9.06
C ASP A 29 -12.26 1.14 -9.35
N VAL A 30 -13.09 0.14 -9.62
CA VAL A 30 -12.68 -1.25 -9.89
C VAL A 30 -11.78 -1.40 -11.14
N ARG A 31 -11.72 -0.38 -11.99
CA ARG A 31 -10.85 -0.35 -13.17
C ARG A 31 -9.41 -0.01 -12.80
N HIS A 32 -9.20 0.78 -11.76
CA HIS A 32 -7.86 1.19 -11.33
C HIS A 32 -7.15 0.04 -10.61
N ARG A 33 -5.83 -0.02 -10.85
CA ARG A 33 -4.96 -1.02 -10.25
C ARG A 33 -4.12 -0.38 -9.16
N THR A 34 -3.77 -1.22 -8.18
CA THR A 34 -2.65 -0.93 -7.31
C THR A 34 -1.34 -0.98 -8.11
N LEU A 35 -0.54 0.07 -7.99
CA LEU A 35 0.76 0.23 -8.63
C LEU A 35 1.90 -0.26 -7.75
N ARG A 36 1.87 0.08 -6.45
CA ARG A 36 2.90 -0.28 -5.48
C ARG A 36 2.29 -0.47 -4.09
N VAL A 37 2.91 -1.33 -3.27
CA VAL A 37 2.54 -1.56 -1.88
C VAL A 37 3.78 -1.58 -1.03
N TRP A 38 3.72 -0.88 0.10
CA TRP A 38 4.75 -0.89 1.14
C TRP A 38 4.18 -1.41 2.45
N GLN A 39 5.00 -2.15 3.19
CA GLN A 39 4.75 -2.56 4.57
C GLN A 39 5.96 -2.23 5.42
N GLY A 40 5.77 -1.45 6.49
CA GLY A 40 6.86 -0.95 7.33
C GLY A 40 7.93 -0.20 6.54
N GLY A 41 7.54 0.51 5.47
CA GLY A 41 8.47 1.23 4.58
C GLY A 41 9.23 0.37 3.57
N ARG A 42 9.10 -0.96 3.59
CA ARG A 42 9.65 -1.85 2.58
C ARG A 42 8.64 -2.07 1.46
N GLU A 43 9.06 -1.89 0.21
CA GLU A 43 8.22 -2.24 -0.94
C GLU A 43 8.03 -3.77 -0.99
N VAL A 44 6.78 -4.22 -0.99
CA VAL A 44 6.42 -5.64 -1.03
C VAL A 44 5.78 -6.05 -2.36
N MET A 45 5.28 -5.09 -3.13
CA MET A 45 4.77 -5.31 -4.47
C MET A 45 4.91 -4.05 -5.33
N HIS A 46 5.23 -4.22 -6.61
CA HIS A 46 5.05 -3.20 -7.64
C HIS A 46 4.55 -3.83 -8.94
N ARG A 47 3.94 -3.04 -9.83
CA ARG A 47 3.74 -3.44 -11.23
C ARG A 47 4.96 -3.09 -12.06
N ASP A 48 5.39 -4.02 -12.92
CA ASP A 48 6.45 -3.79 -13.89
C ASP A 48 5.95 -3.02 -15.13
N GLY A 49 6.82 -2.84 -16.12
CA GLY A 49 6.49 -2.13 -17.36
C GLY A 49 5.45 -2.83 -18.25
N SER A 50 5.19 -4.13 -18.03
CA SER A 50 4.12 -4.87 -18.69
C SER A 50 2.78 -4.76 -17.94
N GLY A 51 2.80 -4.17 -16.75
CA GLY A 51 1.67 -4.08 -15.86
C GLY A 51 1.48 -5.33 -15.00
N GLU A 52 2.39 -6.31 -15.00
CA GLU A 52 2.27 -7.50 -14.15
C GLU A 52 2.77 -7.21 -12.72
N PRO A 53 2.12 -7.76 -11.67
CA PRO A 53 2.57 -7.56 -10.30
C PRO A 53 3.81 -8.41 -9.98
N VAL A 54 4.87 -7.74 -9.55
CA VAL A 54 6.10 -8.33 -9.01
C VAL A 54 6.01 -8.30 -7.49
N ILE A 55 6.17 -9.45 -6.84
CA ILE A 55 6.11 -9.60 -5.38
C ILE A 55 7.52 -9.74 -4.83
N ALA A 56 7.83 -8.95 -3.79
CA ALA A 56 9.11 -9.06 -3.11
C ALA A 56 9.27 -10.45 -2.46
N PRO A 57 10.49 -11.01 -2.43
CA PRO A 57 10.76 -12.22 -1.66
C PRO A 57 10.44 -12.01 -0.18
N ARG A 58 9.97 -13.08 0.48
CA ARG A 58 9.57 -13.07 1.88
C ARG A 58 10.76 -12.80 2.79
#